data_AF-A0A9P1J5M1-F1
#
_entry.id   AF-A0A9P1J5M1-F1
#
_cell.length_a   1.000
_cell.length_b   1.000
_cell.length_c   1.000
_cell.angle_alpha   90.00
_cell.angle_beta   90.00
_cell.angle_gamma   90.00
#
_symmetry.space_group_name_H-M   'P 1'
#
loop_
_entity.id
_entity.type
_entity.pdbx_description
1 polymer ?
#
loop_
_entity_poly.entity_id
_entity_poly.type
_entity_poly.pdbx_seq_one_letter_code
_entity_poly.pdbx_strand_id
1 'polypeptide(L)'
;MHTLPSIAAHLDLYFWNHQTFKNCKVVKGLGLFAIIYCFIVHYVYYVSGSWAYPILGELSPPFRIAFISATMITIYIKHISCRLNSSMNKKYRSKMKVLFHLAAFGLYAWTCYEDYFLVSGELLPIPNQFFSKFVWLTLIDLYSQLIYHFVGIILALFFDKKRHPIYDYIARALIGPIGVSVTVLFWALYLADPGTLAKDEMGRKNSCDEMKFSKTAVLKGIGIFVTLYLIDIHYVYYTAGFWAYPILGKLALPFRLLFIVVCMLVVYSSYLWLSLVNSFINKDKKKAQKKN
;
A
#
# COMPACT_ATOMS: atom_id res chain seq x y z
N MET A 1 7.33 -1.62 1.42
CA MET A 1 6.82 -1.97 0.07
C MET A 1 5.31 -1.78 -0.11
N HIS A 2 4.51 -1.44 0.91
CA HIS A 2 3.06 -1.67 0.87
C HIS A 2 2.26 -0.68 0.02
N THR A 3 2.86 0.43 -0.41
CA THR A 3 2.28 1.38 -1.40
C THR A 3 2.56 0.98 -2.85
N LEU A 4 3.65 0.21 -3.08
CA LEU A 4 4.12 -0.13 -4.42
C LEU A 4 3.07 -0.93 -5.23
N PRO A 5 2.37 -1.94 -4.66
CA PRO A 5 1.34 -2.69 -5.37
C PRO A 5 0.20 -1.85 -5.93
N SER A 6 -0.29 -0.86 -5.16
CA SER A 6 -1.32 0.04 -5.67
C SER A 6 -0.78 0.92 -6.80
N ILE A 7 0.41 1.51 -6.65
CA ILE A 7 1.03 2.33 -7.71
C ILE A 7 1.25 1.49 -8.98
N ALA A 8 1.83 0.31 -8.84
CA ALA A 8 2.08 -0.63 -9.93
C ALA A 8 0.77 -0.98 -10.66
N ALA A 9 -0.30 -1.33 -9.93
CA ALA A 9 -1.59 -1.62 -10.54
C ALA A 9 -2.20 -0.43 -11.30
N HIS A 10 -1.96 0.82 -10.89
CA HIS A 10 -2.46 1.99 -11.62
C HIS A 10 -1.61 2.29 -12.87
N LEU A 11 -0.29 2.17 -12.77
CA LEU A 11 0.62 2.32 -13.91
C LEU A 11 0.40 1.22 -14.95
N ASP A 12 0.13 0.00 -14.50
CA ASP A 12 -0.16 -1.15 -15.35
C ASP A 12 -1.43 -0.95 -16.18
N LEU A 13 -2.52 -0.47 -15.56
CA LEU A 13 -3.74 -0.10 -16.29
C LEU A 13 -3.48 0.98 -17.35
N TYR A 14 -2.59 1.93 -17.04
CA TYR A 14 -2.22 3.00 -17.96
C TYR A 14 -1.40 2.48 -19.16
N PHE A 15 -0.41 1.62 -18.92
CA PHE A 15 0.47 1.11 -19.97
C PHE A 15 -0.13 -0.07 -20.77
N TRP A 16 -0.79 -1.02 -20.12
CA TRP A 16 -1.24 -2.27 -20.73
C TRP A 16 -2.60 -2.19 -21.44
N ASN A 17 -3.50 -1.28 -21.02
CA ASN A 17 -4.86 -1.14 -21.54
C ASN A 17 -5.66 -2.47 -21.56
N HIS A 18 -5.80 -3.05 -20.36
CA HIS A 18 -6.53 -4.29 -20.15
C HIS A 18 -7.97 -4.23 -20.65
N GLN A 19 -8.42 -5.31 -21.29
CA GLN A 19 -9.81 -5.50 -21.69
C GLN A 19 -10.77 -5.39 -20.51
N THR A 20 -11.92 -4.75 -20.73
CA THR A 20 -13.00 -4.68 -19.72
C THR A 20 -13.80 -5.98 -19.67
N PHE A 21 -14.17 -6.39 -18.46
CA PHE A 21 -15.02 -7.57 -18.22
C PHE A 21 -16.35 -7.14 -17.58
N LYS A 22 -17.40 -7.94 -17.79
CA LYS A 22 -18.69 -7.74 -17.11
C LYS A 22 -18.49 -7.85 -15.59
N ASN A 23 -19.04 -6.89 -14.84
CA ASN A 23 -18.87 -6.76 -13.39
C ASN A 23 -19.16 -8.07 -12.62
N CYS A 24 -20.17 -8.82 -13.03
CA CYS A 24 -20.54 -10.08 -12.38
C CYS A 24 -19.40 -11.13 -12.37
N LYS A 25 -18.59 -11.23 -13.43
CA LYS A 25 -17.47 -12.21 -13.49
C LYS A 25 -16.29 -11.79 -12.61
N VAL A 26 -16.04 -10.49 -12.50
CA VAL A 26 -14.97 -9.94 -11.65
C VAL A 26 -15.34 -10.08 -10.18
N VAL A 27 -16.58 -9.73 -9.82
CA VAL A 27 -17.11 -9.87 -8.46
C VAL A 27 -17.12 -11.33 -8.01
N LYS A 28 -17.47 -12.28 -8.88
CA LYS A 28 -17.40 -13.72 -8.56
C LYS A 28 -15.97 -14.19 -8.25
N GLY A 29 -14.99 -13.74 -9.04
CA GLY A 29 -13.58 -14.07 -8.81
C GLY A 29 -13.07 -13.51 -7.47
N LEU A 30 -13.41 -12.26 -7.18
CA LEU A 30 -13.09 -11.62 -5.90
C LEU A 30 -13.77 -12.30 -4.70
N GLY A 31 -15.04 -12.68 -4.84
CA GLY A 31 -15.77 -13.42 -3.80
C GLY A 31 -15.12 -14.78 -3.50
N LEU A 32 -14.73 -15.52 -4.53
CA LEU A 32 -14.02 -16.79 -4.37
C LEU A 32 -12.68 -16.60 -3.64
N PHE A 33 -11.89 -15.61 -4.07
CA PHE A 33 -10.62 -15.29 -3.40
C PHE A 33 -10.84 -14.95 -1.91
N ALA A 34 -11.82 -14.11 -1.60
CA ALA A 34 -12.13 -13.73 -0.22
C ALA A 34 -12.53 -14.92 0.65
N ILE A 35 -13.33 -15.86 0.13
CA ILE A 35 -13.73 -17.07 0.85
C ILE A 35 -12.52 -17.95 1.16
N ILE A 36 -11.68 -18.22 0.15
CA ILE A 36 -10.45 -19.02 0.31
C ILE A 36 -9.53 -18.36 1.34
N TYR A 37 -9.37 -17.04 1.26
CA TYR A 37 -8.51 -16.31 2.18
C TYR A 37 -9.04 -16.35 3.63
N CYS A 38 -10.35 -16.17 3.82
CA CYS A 38 -10.97 -16.30 5.14
C CYS A 38 -10.74 -17.69 5.73
N PHE A 39 -10.85 -18.75 4.93
CA PHE A 39 -10.55 -20.11 5.37
C PHE A 39 -9.11 -20.25 5.84
N ILE A 40 -8.13 -19.74 5.08
CA ILE A 40 -6.70 -19.79 5.45
C ILE A 40 -6.45 -19.07 6.78
N VAL A 41 -7.00 -17.87 6.97
CA VAL A 41 -6.82 -17.09 8.22
C VAL A 41 -7.38 -17.85 9.43
N HIS A 42 -8.55 -18.47 9.29
CA HIS A 42 -9.15 -19.25 10.39
C HIS A 42 -8.41 -20.55 10.66
N TYR A 43 -7.89 -21.22 9.62
CA TYR A 43 -7.06 -22.41 9.77
C TYR A 43 -5.78 -22.10 10.56
N VAL A 44 -5.10 -21.00 10.24
CA VAL A 44 -3.90 -20.59 10.99
C VAL A 44 -4.24 -20.27 12.45
N TYR A 45 -5.37 -19.60 12.71
CA TYR A 45 -5.82 -19.39 14.09
C TYR A 45 -6.09 -20.71 14.83
N TYR A 46 -6.76 -21.66 14.18
CA TYR A 46 -7.04 -22.98 14.76
C TYR A 46 -5.77 -23.75 15.14
N VAL A 47 -4.72 -23.68 14.30
CA VAL A 47 -3.46 -24.41 14.52
C VAL A 47 -2.52 -23.69 15.49
N SER A 48 -2.39 -22.36 15.38
CA SER A 48 -1.40 -21.58 16.14
C SER A 48 -1.94 -20.97 17.43
N GLY A 49 -3.26 -20.95 17.63
CA GLY A 49 -3.93 -20.20 18.70
C GLY A 49 -3.82 -18.68 18.55
N SER A 50 -3.18 -18.18 17.49
CA SER A 50 -2.91 -16.77 17.25
C SER A 50 -3.53 -16.31 15.95
N TRP A 51 -4.13 -15.12 15.95
CA TRP A 51 -4.65 -14.52 14.72
C TRP A 51 -3.49 -14.02 13.87
N ALA A 52 -3.56 -14.26 12.57
CA ALA A 52 -2.66 -13.67 11.57
C ALA A 52 -2.64 -12.14 11.64
N TYR A 53 -3.77 -11.57 12.03
CA TYR A 53 -3.96 -10.14 12.28
C TYR A 53 -4.47 -9.98 13.71
N PRO A 54 -3.67 -9.45 14.64
CA PRO A 54 -4.06 -9.28 16.05
C PRO A 54 -5.41 -8.59 16.24
N ILE A 55 -5.72 -7.59 15.40
CA ILE A 55 -7.01 -6.87 15.42
C ILE A 55 -8.22 -7.79 15.23
N LEU A 56 -8.09 -8.88 14.45
CA LEU A 56 -9.19 -9.83 14.31
C LEU A 56 -9.52 -10.51 15.64
N GLY A 57 -8.55 -10.73 16.52
CA GLY A 57 -8.78 -11.27 17.85
C GLY A 57 -9.57 -10.33 18.76
N GLU A 58 -9.41 -9.02 18.58
CA GLU A 58 -10.05 -7.98 19.39
C GLU A 58 -11.46 -7.62 18.91
N LEU A 59 -11.74 -7.81 17.63
CA LEU A 59 -13.06 -7.51 17.05
C LEU A 59 -14.07 -8.60 17.40
N SER A 60 -15.29 -8.20 17.78
CA SER A 60 -16.43 -9.12 17.86
C SER A 60 -16.82 -9.65 16.47
N PRO A 61 -17.50 -10.81 16.36
CA PRO A 61 -17.83 -11.40 15.06
C PRO A 61 -18.55 -10.43 14.08
N PRO A 62 -19.53 -9.60 14.52
CA PRO A 62 -20.13 -8.58 13.65
C PRO A 62 -19.13 -7.56 13.09
N PHE A 63 -18.16 -7.11 13.90
CA PHE A 63 -17.15 -6.15 13.44
C PHE A 63 -16.12 -6.78 12.50
N ARG A 64 -15.80 -8.08 12.66
CA ARG A 64 -14.97 -8.80 11.69
C ARG A 64 -15.63 -8.88 10.32
N ILE A 65 -16.94 -9.16 10.29
CA ILE A 65 -17.72 -9.18 9.05
C ILE A 65 -17.76 -7.79 8.41
N ALA A 66 -17.96 -6.74 9.21
CA ALA A 66 -17.95 -5.35 8.73
C ALA A 66 -16.58 -4.96 8.16
N PHE A 67 -15.49 -5.34 8.83
CA PHE A 67 -14.12 -5.10 8.38
C PHE A 67 -13.82 -5.77 7.03
N ILE A 68 -14.14 -7.07 6.91
CA ILE A 68 -13.99 -7.81 5.65
C ILE A 68 -14.86 -7.17 4.56
N SER A 69 -16.10 -6.80 4.87
CA SER A 69 -17.01 -6.14 3.92
C SER A 69 -16.49 -4.78 3.44
N ALA A 70 -15.90 -3.98 4.32
CA ALA A 70 -15.29 -2.69 3.97
C ALA A 70 -14.10 -2.86 3.01
N THR A 71 -13.25 -3.86 3.23
CA THR A 71 -12.15 -4.15 2.30
C THR A 71 -12.66 -4.54 0.90
N MET A 72 -13.77 -5.28 0.81
CA MET A 72 -14.41 -5.63 -0.47
C MET A 72 -15.00 -4.41 -1.20
N ILE A 73 -15.46 -3.39 -0.47
CA ILE A 73 -15.99 -2.14 -1.04
C ILE A 73 -14.86 -1.32 -1.69
N THR A 74 -13.67 -1.26 -1.08
CA THR A 74 -12.52 -0.52 -1.65
C THR A 74 -12.07 -1.09 -3.00
N ILE A 75 -12.12 -2.42 -3.13
CA ILE A 75 -11.88 -3.14 -4.39
C ILE A 75 -12.88 -2.72 -5.47
N TYR A 76 -14.16 -2.61 -5.09
CA TYR A 76 -15.24 -2.25 -5.99
C TYR A 76 -15.12 -0.80 -6.51
N ILE A 77 -14.68 0.14 -5.66
CA ILE A 77 -14.50 1.56 -6.02
C ILE A 77 -13.40 1.73 -7.08
N LYS A 78 -12.28 0.99 -6.98
CA LYS A 78 -11.21 1.05 -7.98
C LYS A 78 -11.63 0.50 -9.34
N HIS A 79 -12.47 -0.52 -9.37
CA HIS A 79 -13.02 -1.07 -10.62
C HIS A 79 -13.82 -0.02 -11.41
N ILE A 80 -14.50 0.91 -10.72
CA ILE A 80 -15.21 2.05 -11.32
C ILE A 80 -14.22 3.12 -11.85
N SER A 81 -13.12 3.37 -11.14
CA SER A 81 -12.09 4.35 -11.55
C SER A 81 -11.34 3.97 -12.85
N CYS A 82 -11.40 2.71 -13.27
CA CYS A 82 -10.75 2.19 -14.49
C CYS A 82 -11.39 2.68 -15.81
N ARG A 83 -12.44 3.51 -15.77
CA ARG A 83 -13.08 4.09 -16.97
C ARG A 83 -12.31 5.30 -17.54
N LEU A 84 -11.14 5.66 -16.98
CA LEU A 84 -10.34 6.80 -17.44
C LEU A 84 -9.50 6.47 -18.69
N ASN A 85 -9.77 7.25 -19.72
CA ASN A 85 -9.35 7.15 -21.13
C ASN A 85 -7.83 7.27 -21.34
N SER A 86 -7.26 6.55 -22.33
CA SER A 86 -5.81 6.58 -22.62
C SER A 86 -5.50 7.25 -23.96
N SER A 87 -4.88 8.43 -23.90
CA SER A 87 -4.36 9.22 -25.03
C SER A 87 -2.85 9.00 -25.22
N MET A 88 -2.44 7.76 -25.44
CA MET A 88 -1.01 7.37 -25.58
C MET A 88 -0.75 6.69 -26.92
N ASN A 89 0.26 7.19 -27.65
CA ASN A 89 0.69 6.67 -28.95
C ASN A 89 1.13 5.19 -28.85
N LYS A 90 0.64 4.36 -29.79
CA LYS A 90 0.79 2.89 -29.79
C LYS A 90 2.25 2.41 -29.77
N LYS A 91 3.18 3.13 -30.42
CA LYS A 91 4.60 2.75 -30.48
C LYS A 91 5.32 2.94 -29.14
N TYR A 92 5.09 4.06 -28.46
CA TYR A 92 5.69 4.34 -27.15
C TYR A 92 5.13 3.43 -26.06
N ARG A 93 3.85 3.06 -26.18
CA ARG A 93 3.18 2.16 -25.24
C ARG A 93 3.86 0.81 -25.11
N SER A 94 4.27 0.18 -26.22
CA SER A 94 4.89 -1.16 -26.21
C SER A 94 6.22 -1.19 -25.44
N LYS A 95 7.11 -0.24 -25.71
CA LYS A 95 8.39 -0.12 -24.97
C LYS A 95 8.18 0.17 -23.48
N MET A 96 7.22 1.04 -23.15
CA MET A 96 6.90 1.37 -21.76
C MET A 96 6.33 0.18 -20.99
N LYS A 97 5.56 -0.71 -21.62
CA LYS A 97 5.10 -1.97 -20.98
C LYS A 97 6.29 -2.82 -20.54
N VAL A 98 7.21 -3.12 -21.45
CA VAL A 98 8.37 -3.96 -21.15
C VAL A 98 9.21 -3.34 -20.03
N LEU A 99 9.53 -2.04 -20.14
CA LEU A 99 10.34 -1.34 -19.13
C LEU A 99 9.66 -1.34 -17.75
N PHE A 100 8.36 -1.08 -17.71
CA PHE A 100 7.59 -1.07 -16.48
C PHE A 100 7.53 -2.46 -15.82
N HIS A 101 7.17 -3.50 -16.57
CA HIS A 101 7.10 -4.85 -16.00
C HIS A 101 8.47 -5.39 -15.59
N LEU A 102 9.54 -5.05 -16.32
CA LEU A 102 10.90 -5.42 -15.96
C LEU A 102 11.35 -4.75 -14.66
N ALA A 103 11.11 -3.44 -14.52
CA ALA A 103 11.44 -2.71 -13.30
C ALA A 103 10.63 -3.22 -12.10
N ALA A 104 9.32 -3.41 -12.27
CA ALA A 104 8.46 -3.95 -11.22
C ALA A 104 8.87 -5.37 -10.82
N PHE A 105 9.13 -6.25 -11.80
CA PHE A 105 9.63 -7.61 -11.54
C PHE A 105 10.94 -7.58 -10.74
N GLY A 106 11.91 -6.74 -11.13
CA GLY A 106 13.17 -6.60 -10.40
C GLY A 106 12.97 -6.18 -8.93
N LEU A 107 12.10 -5.19 -8.67
CA LEU A 107 11.79 -4.75 -7.31
C LEU A 107 11.09 -5.83 -6.48
N TYR A 108 10.12 -6.55 -7.05
CA TYR A 108 9.44 -7.64 -6.36
C TYR A 108 10.36 -8.85 -6.15
N ALA A 109 11.21 -9.19 -7.12
CA ALA A 109 12.18 -10.28 -7.00
C ALA A 109 13.19 -9.99 -5.90
N TRP A 110 13.72 -8.75 -5.86
CA TRP A 110 14.59 -8.29 -4.78
C TRP A 110 13.91 -8.38 -3.42
N THR A 111 12.65 -7.96 -3.33
CA THR A 111 11.89 -8.03 -2.06
C THR A 111 11.64 -9.47 -1.63
N CYS A 112 11.31 -10.38 -2.55
CA CYS A 112 11.18 -11.81 -2.26
C CYS A 112 12.50 -12.42 -1.79
N TYR A 113 13.62 -11.98 -2.35
CA TYR A 113 14.95 -12.38 -1.91
C TYR A 113 15.21 -11.93 -0.48
N GLU A 114 15.01 -10.65 -0.16
CA GLU A 114 15.18 -10.13 1.20
C GLU A 114 14.23 -10.81 2.21
N ASP A 115 12.96 -10.98 1.86
CA ASP A 115 11.96 -11.67 2.69
C ASP A 115 12.38 -13.10 3.05
N TYR A 116 12.98 -13.83 2.10
CA TYR A 116 13.44 -15.20 2.32
C TYR A 116 14.47 -15.29 3.46
N PHE A 117 15.35 -14.29 3.59
CA PHE A 117 16.36 -14.27 4.66
C PHE A 117 15.84 -13.63 5.95
N LEU A 118 15.02 -12.58 5.84
CA LEU A 118 14.54 -11.83 7.00
C LEU A 118 13.47 -12.58 7.80
N VAL A 119 12.54 -13.27 7.12
CA VAL A 119 11.42 -13.97 7.78
C VAL A 119 11.59 -15.47 7.62
N SER A 120 12.42 -16.05 8.50
CA SER A 120 12.75 -17.47 8.50
C SER A 120 12.80 -18.06 9.92
N GLY A 121 12.78 -19.40 10.01
CA GLY A 121 12.90 -20.12 11.27
C GLY A 121 11.77 -19.82 12.26
N GLU A 122 12.14 -19.25 13.42
CA GLU A 122 11.23 -18.94 14.52
C GLU A 122 10.37 -17.69 14.28
N LEU A 123 10.74 -16.84 13.30
CA LEU A 123 9.97 -15.64 12.94
C LEU A 123 8.74 -15.94 12.07
N LEU A 124 8.51 -17.21 11.73
CA LEU A 124 7.36 -17.64 10.93
C LEU A 124 6.10 -17.78 11.81
N PRO A 125 4.89 -17.51 11.26
CA PRO A 125 3.63 -17.69 11.99
C PRO A 125 3.45 -19.08 12.61
N ILE A 126 3.97 -20.11 11.95
CA ILE A 126 4.17 -21.44 12.52
C ILE A 126 5.68 -21.68 12.41
N PRO A 127 6.40 -21.79 13.54
CA PRO A 127 7.85 -21.92 13.53
C PRO A 127 8.33 -23.05 12.62
N ASN A 128 9.37 -22.78 11.83
CA ASN A 128 9.99 -23.71 10.88
C ASN A 128 9.07 -24.23 9.75
N GLN A 129 7.89 -23.66 9.56
CA GLN A 129 6.98 -24.00 8.46
C GLN A 129 6.93 -22.88 7.44
N PHE A 130 7.79 -22.93 6.41
CA PHE A 130 7.95 -21.83 5.44
C PHE A 130 6.62 -21.32 4.86
N PHE A 131 5.68 -22.21 4.54
CA PHE A 131 4.40 -21.83 3.95
C PHE A 131 3.46 -21.09 4.91
N SER A 132 3.71 -21.09 6.22
CA SER A 132 2.86 -20.39 7.18
C SER A 132 2.85 -18.88 6.98
N LYS A 133 3.89 -18.32 6.36
CA LYS A 133 3.98 -16.88 6.05
C LYS A 133 2.93 -16.41 5.03
N PHE A 134 2.41 -17.31 4.19
CA PHE A 134 1.31 -16.99 3.26
C PHE A 134 -0.03 -16.73 3.96
N VAL A 135 -0.05 -16.70 5.29
CA VAL A 135 -1.17 -16.14 6.04
C VAL A 135 -1.28 -14.61 5.87
N TRP A 136 -0.17 -13.92 5.57
CA TRP A 136 -0.21 -12.48 5.35
C TRP A 136 -0.56 -12.16 3.90
N LEU A 137 -1.64 -11.39 3.73
CA LEU A 137 -2.08 -10.90 2.41
C LEU A 137 -0.98 -10.13 1.66
N THR A 138 -0.08 -9.45 2.38
CA THR A 138 1.08 -8.74 1.82
C THR A 138 2.05 -9.68 1.11
N LEU A 139 2.27 -10.89 1.64
CA LEU A 139 3.11 -11.90 0.98
C LEU A 139 2.39 -12.55 -0.19
N ILE A 140 1.09 -12.86 -0.05
CA ILE A 140 0.29 -13.35 -1.19
C ILE A 140 0.35 -12.34 -2.35
N ASP A 141 0.17 -11.05 -2.07
CA ASP A 141 0.29 -9.98 -3.06
C ASP A 141 1.71 -9.90 -3.63
N LEU A 142 2.75 -9.90 -2.80
CA LEU A 142 4.15 -9.86 -3.23
C LEU A 142 4.47 -10.95 -4.27
N TYR A 143 4.15 -12.21 -3.97
CA TYR A 143 4.41 -13.31 -4.89
C TYR A 143 3.48 -13.28 -6.12
N SER A 144 2.22 -12.85 -5.95
CA SER A 144 1.29 -12.68 -7.08
C SER A 144 1.76 -11.59 -8.05
N GLN A 145 2.26 -10.46 -7.55
CA GLN A 145 2.83 -9.37 -8.32
C GLN A 145 4.10 -9.81 -9.04
N LEU A 146 4.98 -10.58 -8.38
CA LEU A 146 6.18 -11.15 -9.00
C LEU A 146 5.82 -11.99 -10.23
N ILE A 147 4.92 -12.97 -10.06
CA ILE A 147 4.47 -13.85 -11.15
C ILE A 147 3.78 -13.04 -12.25
N TYR A 148 2.90 -12.11 -11.86
CA TYR A 148 2.17 -11.26 -12.80
C TYR A 148 3.12 -10.43 -13.67
N HIS A 149 4.08 -9.73 -13.08
CA HIS A 149 5.01 -8.91 -13.84
C HIS A 149 5.96 -9.77 -14.70
N PHE A 150 6.34 -10.97 -14.25
CA PHE A 150 7.09 -11.92 -15.08
C PHE A 150 6.31 -12.34 -16.34
N VAL A 151 5.04 -12.73 -16.17
CA VAL A 151 4.16 -13.04 -17.30
C VAL A 151 3.97 -11.82 -18.19
N GLY A 152 3.83 -10.62 -17.61
CA GLY A 152 3.76 -9.36 -18.33
C GLY A 152 4.98 -9.09 -19.22
N ILE A 153 6.19 -9.40 -18.74
CA ILE A 153 7.42 -9.30 -19.56
C ILE A 153 7.31 -10.24 -20.76
N ILE A 154 6.97 -11.52 -20.55
CA ILE A 154 6.85 -12.51 -21.62
C ILE A 154 5.81 -12.06 -22.66
N LEU A 155 4.62 -11.67 -22.21
CA LEU A 155 3.54 -11.24 -23.10
C LEU A 155 3.92 -9.96 -23.87
N ALA A 156 4.63 -9.02 -23.24
CA ALA A 156 5.06 -7.78 -23.90
C ALA A 156 6.20 -8.00 -24.90
N LEU A 157 7.11 -8.94 -24.65
CA LEU A 157 8.22 -9.23 -25.55
C LEU A 157 7.77 -10.06 -26.75
N PHE A 158 6.97 -11.11 -26.52
CA PHE A 158 6.69 -12.12 -27.54
C PHE A 158 5.29 -12.00 -28.16
N PHE A 159 4.34 -11.33 -27.49
CA PHE A 159 2.93 -11.37 -27.88
C PHE A 159 2.19 -10.02 -27.78
N ASP A 160 2.88 -8.88 -27.85
CA ASP A 160 2.29 -7.53 -27.66
C ASP A 160 1.14 -7.19 -28.62
N LYS A 161 1.12 -7.80 -29.81
CA LYS A 161 0.06 -7.60 -30.81
C LYS A 161 -1.22 -8.39 -30.51
N LYS A 162 -1.15 -9.44 -29.68
CA LYS A 162 -2.29 -10.30 -29.33
C LYS A 162 -2.99 -9.78 -28.08
N ARG A 163 -4.31 -10.00 -28.02
CA ARG A 163 -5.07 -9.80 -26.77
C ARG A 163 -4.89 -11.00 -25.86
N HIS A 164 -4.81 -10.75 -24.56
CA HIS A 164 -4.59 -11.77 -23.53
C HIS A 164 -5.71 -11.73 -22.49
N PRO A 165 -6.91 -12.27 -22.80
CA PRO A 165 -8.08 -12.13 -21.93
C PRO A 165 -7.87 -12.71 -20.52
N ILE A 166 -7.11 -13.80 -20.39
CA ILE A 166 -6.81 -14.40 -19.09
C ILE A 166 -5.92 -13.46 -18.26
N TYR A 167 -4.88 -12.91 -18.86
CA TYR A 167 -3.99 -11.94 -18.20
C TYR A 167 -4.74 -10.65 -17.82
N ASP A 168 -5.56 -10.13 -18.73
CA ASP A 168 -6.42 -8.96 -18.47
C ASP A 168 -7.44 -9.23 -17.36
N TYR A 169 -7.97 -10.46 -17.28
CA TYR A 169 -8.87 -10.88 -16.20
C TYR A 169 -8.12 -10.94 -14.87
N ILE A 170 -6.96 -11.58 -14.82
CA ILE A 170 -6.11 -11.69 -13.61
C ILE A 170 -5.73 -10.29 -13.11
N ALA A 171 -5.30 -9.40 -14.01
CA ALA A 171 -4.96 -8.01 -13.68
C ALA A 171 -6.12 -7.29 -12.98
N ARG A 172 -7.35 -7.46 -13.49
CA ARG A 172 -8.53 -6.74 -13.02
C ARG A 172 -9.25 -7.40 -11.85
N ALA A 173 -9.25 -8.73 -11.80
CA ALA A 173 -9.98 -9.51 -10.81
C ALA A 173 -9.13 -9.88 -9.60
N LEU A 174 -7.80 -9.85 -9.72
CA LEU A 174 -6.90 -10.30 -8.67
C LEU A 174 -5.84 -9.25 -8.36
N ILE A 175 -4.90 -8.98 -9.28
CA ILE A 175 -3.70 -8.18 -8.99
C ILE A 175 -4.03 -6.74 -8.63
N GLY A 176 -4.86 -6.08 -9.43
CA GLY A 176 -5.27 -4.69 -9.21
C GLY A 176 -6.03 -4.50 -7.90
N PRO A 177 -7.08 -5.30 -7.64
CA PRO A 177 -7.77 -5.37 -6.36
C PRO A 177 -6.87 -5.64 -5.16
N ILE A 178 -6.12 -6.75 -5.16
CA ILE A 178 -5.29 -7.17 -4.04
C ILE A 178 -4.24 -6.10 -3.73
N GLY A 179 -3.55 -5.57 -4.74
CA GLY A 179 -2.53 -4.55 -4.52
C GLY A 179 -3.07 -3.27 -3.87
N VAL A 180 -4.32 -2.89 -4.16
CA VAL A 180 -4.98 -1.78 -3.46
C VAL A 180 -5.48 -2.17 -2.10
N SER A 181 -6.07 -3.34 -1.95
CA SER A 181 -6.50 -3.83 -0.65
C SER A 181 -5.34 -3.92 0.31
N VAL A 182 -4.18 -4.45 -0.09
CA VAL A 182 -2.98 -4.49 0.73
C VAL A 182 -2.49 -3.09 1.08
N THR A 183 -2.47 -2.17 0.11
CA THR A 183 -2.07 -0.78 0.35
C THR A 183 -3.01 -0.12 1.36
N VAL A 184 -4.32 -0.17 1.11
CA VAL A 184 -5.33 0.47 1.94
C VAL A 184 -5.41 -0.19 3.30
N LEU A 185 -5.37 -1.51 3.38
CA LEU A 185 -5.40 -2.26 4.64
C LEU A 185 -4.17 -1.95 5.48
N PHE A 186 -2.97 -1.99 4.89
CA PHE A 186 -1.76 -1.65 5.61
C PHE A 186 -1.83 -0.23 6.15
N TRP A 187 -2.11 0.73 5.27
CA TRP A 187 -2.18 2.12 5.68
C TRP A 187 -3.30 2.29 6.70
N ALA A 188 -4.54 1.85 6.47
CA ALA A 188 -5.63 1.98 7.43
C ALA A 188 -5.38 1.30 8.79
N LEU A 189 -4.64 0.18 8.83
CA LEU A 189 -4.21 -0.43 10.10
C LEU A 189 -3.08 0.36 10.75
N TYR A 190 -2.11 0.82 9.95
CA TYR A 190 -0.91 1.49 10.42
C TYR A 190 -1.16 2.81 11.12
N LEU A 191 -1.92 3.75 10.58
CA LEU A 191 -3.32 3.84 10.41
C LEU A 191 -3.93 3.94 11.83
N ALA A 192 -5.08 3.29 12.00
CA ALA A 192 -5.77 3.09 13.26
C ALA A 192 -4.86 2.79 14.47
N ASP A 193 -3.92 1.84 14.35
CA ASP A 193 -2.91 1.55 15.37
C ASP A 193 -1.70 0.80 14.75
N PRO A 194 -0.53 1.43 14.63
CA PRO A 194 0.68 0.81 14.09
C PRO A 194 1.15 -0.41 14.91
N GLY A 195 0.78 -0.50 16.19
CA GLY A 195 1.04 -1.66 17.04
C GLY A 195 0.27 -2.92 16.64
N THR A 196 -0.72 -2.82 15.75
CA THR A 196 -1.50 -3.98 15.27
C THR A 196 -0.81 -4.76 14.14
N LEU A 197 0.26 -4.23 13.55
CA LEU A 197 0.97 -4.82 12.41
C LEU A 197 2.21 -5.65 12.81
N ALA A 198 2.67 -5.56 14.07
CA ALA A 198 3.78 -6.33 14.63
C ALA A 198 3.49 -6.65 16.11
N LYS A 199 3.68 -7.91 16.52
CA LYS A 199 3.54 -8.34 17.92
C LYS A 199 4.93 -8.59 18.49
N ASP A 200 5.64 -7.50 18.73
CA ASP A 200 6.96 -7.51 19.32
C ASP A 200 7.21 -6.12 19.85
N GLU A 201 7.93 -6.03 20.96
CA GLU A 201 8.26 -4.84 21.73
C GLU A 201 8.96 -3.70 20.92
N MET A 202 9.11 -3.86 19.60
CA MET A 202 9.73 -2.94 18.65
C MET A 202 8.76 -2.13 17.76
N GLY A 203 7.44 -2.35 17.78
CA GLY A 203 6.52 -1.77 16.77
C GLY A 203 5.74 -0.48 17.13
N ARG A 204 5.84 0.03 18.37
CA ARG A 204 4.90 1.01 18.96
C ARG A 204 4.86 2.43 18.37
N LYS A 205 5.38 2.72 17.18
CA LYS A 205 5.61 4.12 16.79
C LYS A 205 5.08 4.44 15.40
N ASN A 206 3.85 4.96 15.45
CA ASN A 206 3.21 5.82 14.46
C ASN A 206 2.75 5.06 13.22
N SER A 207 1.58 5.31 12.64
CA SER A 207 1.09 6.65 12.34
C SER A 207 -0.35 6.54 11.84
N CYS A 208 -1.34 7.26 12.38
CA CYS A 208 -2.76 7.33 11.95
C CYS A 208 -3.05 8.25 10.75
N ASP A 209 -4.24 8.05 10.15
CA ASP A 209 -4.68 8.14 8.73
C ASP A 209 -4.45 9.55 8.11
N GLU A 210 -4.68 9.85 6.85
CA GLU A 210 -6.06 10.14 6.45
C GLU A 210 -6.17 10.54 4.97
N MET A 211 -7.23 10.07 4.30
CA MET A 211 -8.54 10.74 4.18
C MET A 211 -8.41 12.15 3.59
N LYS A 212 -9.26 12.46 2.61
CA LYS A 212 -9.30 13.79 1.99
C LYS A 212 -9.87 14.78 3.01
N PHE A 213 -8.96 15.39 3.75
CA PHE A 213 -9.26 16.40 4.76
C PHE A 213 -9.44 17.77 4.12
N SER A 214 -10.34 18.56 4.69
CA SER A 214 -10.35 20.01 4.49
C SER A 214 -8.95 20.56 4.77
N LYS A 215 -8.48 21.56 4.01
CA LYS A 215 -7.13 22.13 4.21
C LYS A 215 -6.86 22.48 5.68
N THR A 216 -7.88 22.99 6.37
CA THR A 216 -7.85 23.34 7.79
C THR A 216 -7.71 22.11 8.68
N ALA A 217 -8.32 21.00 8.29
CA ALA A 217 -8.27 19.76 9.02
C ALA A 217 -6.93 19.03 8.77
N VAL A 218 -6.38 19.06 7.53
CA VAL A 218 -5.02 18.54 7.24
C VAL A 218 -3.98 19.31 8.06
N LEU A 219 -4.09 20.64 8.11
CA LEU A 219 -3.20 21.50 8.89
C LEU A 219 -3.30 21.21 10.40
N LYS A 220 -4.51 20.96 10.91
CA LYS A 220 -4.72 20.53 12.30
C LYS A 220 -4.12 19.15 12.58
N GLY A 221 -4.29 18.20 11.67
CA GLY A 221 -3.70 16.86 11.76
C GLY A 221 -2.17 16.91 11.79
N ILE A 222 -1.56 17.69 10.88
CA ILE A 222 -0.10 17.93 10.88
C ILE A 222 0.36 18.55 12.20
N GLY A 223 -0.36 19.54 12.73
CA GLY A 223 -0.03 20.17 14.01
C GLY A 223 -0.09 19.21 15.20
N ILE A 224 -1.13 18.37 15.27
CA ILE A 224 -1.27 17.34 16.33
C ILE A 224 -0.18 16.29 16.21
N PHE A 225 0.06 15.78 15.01
CA PHE A 225 1.09 14.78 14.75
C PHE A 225 2.49 15.28 15.15
N VAL A 226 2.88 16.49 14.72
CA VAL A 226 4.17 17.09 15.06
C VAL A 226 4.32 17.27 16.57
N THR A 227 3.25 17.65 17.26
CA THR A 227 3.28 17.85 18.72
C THR A 227 3.47 16.53 19.46
N LEU A 228 2.68 15.50 19.10
CA LEU A 228 2.81 14.16 19.68
C LEU A 228 4.19 13.56 19.38
N TYR A 229 4.69 13.76 18.17
CA TYR A 229 6.00 13.27 17.77
C TYR A 229 7.13 13.93 18.57
N LEU A 230 7.06 15.23 18.85
CA LEU A 230 8.02 15.90 19.71
C LEU A 230 7.95 15.38 21.14
N ILE A 231 6.75 15.20 21.69
CA ILE A 231 6.57 14.62 23.04
C ILE A 231 7.23 13.24 23.11
N ASP A 232 7.00 12.41 22.10
CA ASP A 232 7.50 11.04 22.03
C ASP A 232 9.03 10.98 21.85
N ILE A 233 9.65 11.90 21.12
CA ILE A 233 11.13 12.02 21.07
C ILE A 233 11.71 12.42 22.42
N HIS A 234 11.05 13.35 23.14
CA HIS A 234 11.50 13.76 24.47
C HIS A 234 11.25 12.65 25.50
N TYR A 235 10.19 11.87 25.35
CA TYR A 235 9.91 10.70 26.17
C TYR A 235 10.97 9.61 25.97
N VAL A 236 11.36 9.32 24.72
CA VAL A 236 12.48 8.39 24.44
C VAL A 236 13.78 8.90 25.04
N TYR A 237 14.08 10.20 24.92
CA TYR A 237 15.26 10.77 25.57
C TYR A 237 15.23 10.61 27.09
N TYR A 238 14.08 10.88 27.71
CA TYR A 238 13.90 10.78 29.16
C TYR A 238 14.01 9.33 29.65
N THR A 239 13.52 8.35 28.89
CA THR A 239 13.48 6.94 29.31
C THR A 239 14.73 6.16 28.92
N ALA A 240 15.27 6.38 27.72
CA ALA A 240 16.41 5.64 27.20
C ALA A 240 17.75 6.37 27.37
N GLY A 241 17.74 7.64 27.79
CA GLY A 241 18.94 8.44 28.04
C GLY A 241 19.66 8.94 26.78
N PHE A 242 19.12 8.68 25.59
CA PHE A 242 19.67 9.16 24.32
C PHE A 242 18.57 9.73 23.41
N TRP A 243 18.95 10.70 22.57
CA TRP A 243 18.00 11.26 21.61
C TRP A 243 17.75 10.27 20.49
N ALA A 244 16.48 10.06 20.13
CA ALA A 244 16.10 9.31 18.93
C ALA A 244 16.82 9.82 17.66
N TYR A 245 17.18 11.10 17.64
CA TYR A 245 18.05 11.71 16.63
C TYR A 245 19.35 12.20 17.26
N PRO A 246 20.50 11.56 16.97
CA PRO A 246 21.79 11.90 17.59
C PRO A 246 22.22 13.37 17.40
N ILE A 247 21.79 14.04 16.33
CA ILE A 247 22.06 15.46 16.10
C ILE A 247 21.47 16.35 17.20
N LEU A 248 20.28 16.02 17.73
CA LEU A 248 19.66 16.79 18.80
C LEU A 248 20.50 16.76 20.08
N GLY A 249 21.19 15.65 20.37
CA GLY A 249 22.12 15.57 21.50
C GLY A 249 23.35 16.47 21.37
N LYS A 250 23.74 16.80 20.14
CA LYS A 250 24.95 17.60 19.84
C LYS A 250 24.69 19.11 19.78
N LEU A 251 23.44 19.55 19.60
CA LEU A 251 23.11 20.98 19.52
C LEU A 251 22.90 21.57 20.93
N ALA A 252 23.14 22.87 21.14
CA ALA A 252 22.68 23.57 22.35
C ALA A 252 21.17 23.86 22.28
N LEU A 253 20.50 24.08 23.42
CA LEU A 253 19.05 24.28 23.49
C LEU A 253 18.48 25.27 22.44
N PRO A 254 19.02 26.49 22.26
CA PRO A 254 18.48 27.42 21.27
C PRO A 254 18.58 26.88 19.83
N PHE A 255 19.67 26.17 19.50
CA PHE A 255 19.85 25.57 18.19
C PHE A 255 19.00 24.31 17.99
N ARG A 256 18.71 23.55 19.05
CA ARG A 256 17.75 22.42 19.00
C ARG A 256 16.35 22.91 18.68
N LEU A 257 15.91 23.98 19.36
CA LEU A 257 14.61 24.61 19.09
C LEU A 257 14.55 25.15 17.66
N LEU A 258 15.61 25.82 17.21
CA LEU A 258 15.71 26.29 15.82
C LEU A 258 15.65 25.14 14.80
N PHE A 259 16.39 24.06 15.02
CA PHE A 259 16.38 22.88 14.16
C PHE A 259 14.98 22.27 14.05
N ILE A 260 14.30 22.13 15.19
CA ILE A 260 12.92 21.64 15.25
C ILE A 260 11.99 22.58 14.46
N VAL A 261 12.09 23.89 14.65
CA VAL A 261 11.28 24.88 13.92
C VAL A 261 11.54 24.79 12.41
N VAL A 262 12.79 24.64 11.96
CA VAL A 262 13.12 24.48 10.54
C VAL A 262 12.51 23.19 9.97
N CYS A 263 12.60 22.07 10.69
CA CYS A 263 11.96 20.82 10.28
C CYS A 263 10.43 20.98 10.16
N MET A 264 9.79 21.68 11.10
CA MET A 264 8.36 21.99 11.00
C MET A 264 8.07 22.82 9.75
N LEU A 265 8.83 23.87 9.49
CA LEU A 265 8.67 24.73 8.31
C LEU A 265 8.78 23.94 7.00
N VAL A 266 9.70 22.98 6.92
CA VAL A 266 9.85 22.08 5.76
C VAL A 266 8.60 21.21 5.56
N VAL A 267 8.06 20.63 6.63
CA VAL A 267 6.83 19.82 6.57
C VAL A 267 5.64 20.67 6.10
N TYR A 268 5.46 21.88 6.65
CA TYR A 268 4.40 22.79 6.19
C TYR A 268 4.61 23.26 4.74
N SER A 269 5.85 23.58 4.34
CA SER A 269 6.16 24.08 2.99
C SER A 269 5.95 23.00 1.93
N SER A 270 6.27 21.74 2.22
CA SER A 270 6.04 20.63 1.29
C SER A 270 4.56 20.37 1.02
N TYR A 271 3.70 20.50 2.04
CA TYR A 271 2.24 20.44 1.85
C TYR A 271 1.73 21.61 0.99
N LEU A 272 2.19 22.84 1.26
CA LEU A 272 1.80 24.02 0.47
C LEU A 272 2.24 23.89 -1.00
N TRP A 273 3.47 23.40 -1.24
CA TRP A 273 3.98 23.10 -2.57
C TRP A 273 3.13 22.07 -3.31
N LEU A 274 2.79 20.96 -2.66
CA LEU A 274 1.95 19.91 -3.25
C LEU A 274 0.54 20.43 -3.57
N SER A 275 -0.03 21.27 -2.69
CA SER A 275 -1.31 21.95 -2.93
C SER A 275 -1.23 22.92 -4.13
N LEU A 276 -0.12 23.63 -4.29
CA LEU A 276 0.12 24.56 -5.39
C LEU A 276 0.28 23.81 -6.73
N VAL A 277 1.08 22.75 -6.77
CA VAL A 277 1.22 21.86 -7.94
C VAL A 277 -0.12 21.26 -8.35
N ASN A 278 -0.90 20.77 -7.38
CA ASN A 278 -2.25 20.26 -7.64
C ASN A 278 -3.17 21.36 -8.22
N SER A 279 -3.01 22.62 -7.80
CA SER A 279 -3.79 23.74 -8.35
C SER A 279 -3.43 24.04 -9.81
N PHE A 280 -2.14 23.96 -10.20
CA PHE A 280 -1.70 24.14 -11.58
C PHE A 280 -2.22 23.04 -12.50
N ILE A 281 -2.06 21.78 -12.09
CA ILE A 281 -2.55 20.62 -12.84
C ILE A 281 -4.07 20.72 -13.09
N ASN A 282 -4.83 21.19 -12.11
CA ASN A 282 -6.28 21.34 -12.25
C ASN A 282 -6.70 22.60 -13.04
N LYS A 283 -5.86 23.64 -13.05
CA LYS A 283 -6.06 24.84 -13.88
C LYS A 283 -5.87 24.53 -15.37
N ASP A 284 -4.88 23.70 -15.71
CA ASP A 284 -4.63 23.26 -17.08
C ASP A 284 -5.73 22.32 -17.60
N LYS A 285 -6.26 21.43 -16.75
CA LYS A 285 -7.44 20.61 -17.07
C LYS A 285 -8.68 21.46 -17.37
N LYS A 286 -8.93 22.51 -16.59
CA LYS A 286 -10.06 23.43 -16.82
C LYS A 286 -9.89 24.27 -18.09
N LYS A 287 -8.66 24.66 -18.44
CA LYS A 287 -8.38 25.37 -19.71
C LYS A 287 -8.53 24.47 -20.93
N ALA A 288 -8.13 23.20 -20.84
CA ALA A 288 -8.29 22.23 -21.92
C ALA A 288 -9.77 21.87 -22.17
N GLN A 289 -10.60 21.82 -21.13
CA GLN A 289 -12.04 21.59 -21.25
C GLN A 289 -12.83 22.78 -21.81
N LYS A 290 -12.29 24.01 -21.74
CA LYS A 290 -12.94 25.21 -22.26
C LYS A 290 -12.63 25.49 -23.75
N LYS A 291 -11.75 24.69 -24.35
CA LYS A 291 -11.30 24.80 -25.76
C LYS A 291 -11.89 23.72 -26.68
N ASN A 292 -12.68 22.78 -26.13
CA ASN A 292 -13.53 21.83 -26.85
C ASN A 292 -14.99 22.20 -26.63
#